data_AF-A0A3P7RCI0-F1
#
_entry.id   AF-A0A3P7RCI0-F1
#
_cell.length_a   1.000
_cell.length_b   1.000
_cell.length_c   1.000
_cell.angle_alpha   90.00
_cell.angle_beta   90.00
_cell.angle_gamma   90.00
#
_symmetry.space_group_name_H-M   'P 1'
#
loop_
_entity.id
_entity.type
_entity.pdbx_description
1 polymer ?
#
loop_
_entity_poly.entity_id
_entity_poly.type
_entity_poly.pdbx_seq_one_letter_code
_entity_poly.pdbx_strand_id
1 'polypeptide(L)'
;MRHNLTLDIPFDVTAAVVRAIDTCGSTFMHYFCLLGYMIEGCPSISILRCIIEKGPTSKNLMFRQRWPLFIYYAFRFWRMDYLTVDPLYPKRIAVDLEAARRDPISRKAAKMALCAISIRTRCPVPSVTCWFSVPSMDGEH
;
A
#
# COMPACT_ATOMS: atom_id res chain seq x y z
N MET A 1 -37.13 -2.88 -5.73
CA MET A 1 -35.75 -2.68 -6.27
C MET A 1 -34.76 -2.94 -5.15
N ARG A 2 -34.04 -4.07 -5.19
CA ARG A 2 -33.01 -4.41 -4.18
C ARG A 2 -31.68 -3.84 -4.67
N HIS A 3 -31.27 -2.67 -4.18
CA HIS A 3 -29.90 -2.20 -4.36
C HIS A 3 -28.98 -2.96 -3.41
N ASN A 4 -28.46 -4.10 -3.88
CA ASN A 4 -27.29 -4.75 -3.28
C ASN A 4 -26.04 -3.93 -3.64
N LEU A 5 -25.91 -2.73 -3.09
CA LEU A 5 -24.61 -2.07 -2.97
C LEU A 5 -23.98 -2.66 -1.72
N THR A 6 -23.08 -3.63 -1.89
CA THR A 6 -22.15 -4.04 -0.83
C THR A 6 -21.30 -2.82 -0.47
N LEU A 7 -21.75 -2.06 0.53
CA LEU A 7 -21.05 -0.91 1.10
C LEU A 7 -19.73 -1.37 1.70
N ASP A 8 -18.61 -0.93 1.13
CA ASP A 8 -17.28 -1.08 1.72
C ASP A 8 -16.97 0.19 2.54
N ILE A 9 -17.57 0.26 3.72
CA ILE A 9 -17.47 1.42 4.61
C ILE A 9 -16.00 1.81 4.87
N PRO A 10 -15.07 0.88 5.21
CA PRO A 10 -13.67 1.25 5.39
C PRO A 10 -13.07 1.90 4.14
N PHE A 11 -13.32 1.35 2.96
CA PHE A 11 -12.84 1.94 1.71
C PHE A 11 -13.42 3.33 1.47
N ASP A 12 -14.75 3.50 1.59
CA ASP A 12 -15.45 4.76 1.32
C ASP A 12 -15.00 5.89 2.25
N VAL A 13 -14.83 5.57 3.53
CA VAL A 13 -14.31 6.52 4.53
C VAL A 13 -12.87 6.87 4.21
N THR A 14 -12.00 5.89 3.91
CA THR A 14 -10.62 6.17 3.52
C THR A 14 -10.54 7.03 2.25
N ALA A 15 -11.39 6.77 1.26
CA ALA A 15 -11.48 7.55 0.04
C ALA A 15 -11.87 9.01 0.33
N ALA A 16 -12.80 9.24 1.26
CA ALA A 16 -13.17 10.58 1.69
C ALA A 16 -12.00 11.31 2.36
N VAL A 17 -11.23 10.63 3.21
CA VAL A 17 -10.03 11.21 3.85
C VAL A 17 -8.94 11.55 2.83
N VAL A 18 -8.69 10.67 1.85
CA VAL A 18 -7.72 10.95 0.77
C VAL A 18 -8.18 12.14 -0.09
N ARG A 19 -9.48 12.25 -0.38
CA ARG A 19 -10.01 13.45 -1.05
C ARG A 19 -9.78 14.71 -0.22
N ALA A 20 -9.99 14.66 1.09
CA ALA A 20 -9.73 15.78 1.98
C ALA A 20 -8.25 16.19 2.00
N ILE A 21 -7.32 15.23 1.92
CA ILE A 21 -5.88 15.47 1.76
C ILE A 21 -5.58 16.25 0.46
N ASP A 22 -6.25 15.90 -0.63
CA ASP A 22 -6.07 16.53 -1.94
C ASP A 22 -6.71 17.92 -2.02
N THR A 23 -7.84 18.15 -1.35
CA THR A 23 -8.54 19.44 -1.37
C THR A 23 -8.04 20.43 -0.33
N CYS A 24 -7.56 19.94 0.82
CA CYS A 24 -7.22 20.76 1.98
C CYS A 24 -5.76 20.54 2.40
N GLY A 25 -4.83 20.94 1.53
CA GLY A 25 -3.38 20.73 1.73
C GLY A 25 -2.80 21.35 3.00
N SER A 26 -3.35 22.48 3.48
CA SER A 26 -2.94 23.13 4.74
C SER A 26 -3.15 22.24 5.98
N THR A 27 -4.12 21.34 5.93
CA THR A 27 -4.47 20.40 6.99
C THR A 27 -3.94 18.99 6.75
N PHE A 28 -2.99 18.81 5.81
CA PHE A 28 -2.44 17.51 5.44
C PHE A 28 -2.10 16.62 6.64
N MET A 29 -1.38 17.16 7.63
CA MET A 29 -0.96 16.38 8.80
C MET A 29 -2.12 15.82 9.60
N HIS A 30 -3.24 16.54 9.72
CA HIS A 30 -4.41 16.07 10.45
C HIS A 30 -5.00 14.82 9.79
N TYR A 31 -5.21 14.87 8.48
CA TYR A 31 -5.77 13.74 7.72
C TYR A 31 -4.77 12.60 7.55
N PHE A 32 -3.48 12.89 7.44
CA PHE A 32 -2.43 11.87 7.41
C PHE A 32 -2.38 11.08 8.73
N CYS A 33 -2.45 11.78 9.87
CA CYS A 33 -2.55 11.15 11.19
C CYS A 33 -3.86 10.37 11.34
N LEU A 34 -4.98 10.90 10.84
CA LEU A 34 -6.26 10.18 10.85
C LEU A 34 -6.16 8.84 10.10
N LEU A 35 -5.53 8.81 8.92
CA LEU A 35 -5.28 7.55 8.21
C LEU A 35 -4.43 6.58 9.04
N GLY A 36 -3.39 7.09 9.72
CA GLY A 36 -2.59 6.29 10.65
C GLY A 36 -3.42 5.69 11.78
N TYR A 37 -4.29 6.48 12.41
CA TYR A 37 -5.22 6.02 13.44
C TYR A 37 -6.23 5.01 12.91
N MET A 38 -6.75 5.20 11.70
CA MET A 38 -7.67 4.23 11.09
C MET A 38 -6.98 2.89 10.86
N ILE A 39 -5.73 2.89 10.39
CA ILE A 39 -4.94 1.68 10.15
C ILE A 39 -4.62 0.97 11.48
N GLU A 40 -4.27 1.72 12.52
CA GLU A 40 -3.94 1.11 13.81
C GLU A 40 -5.19 0.64 14.56
N GLY A 41 -6.21 1.47 14.64
CA GLY A 41 -7.43 1.19 15.41
C GLY A 41 -8.41 0.25 14.71
N CYS A 42 -8.36 0.15 13.38
CA CYS A 42 -9.24 -0.71 12.60
C CYS A 42 -8.47 -1.42 11.47
N PRO A 43 -7.78 -2.54 11.77
CA PRO A 43 -7.06 -3.31 10.76
C PRO A 43 -8.01 -3.85 9.69
N SER A 44 -8.03 -3.18 8.54
CA SER A 44 -8.90 -3.53 7.41
C SER A 44 -8.13 -3.44 6.09
N ILE A 45 -8.16 -4.54 5.32
CA ILE A 45 -7.58 -4.60 3.98
C ILE A 45 -8.18 -3.54 3.06
N SER A 46 -9.47 -3.22 3.21
CA SER A 46 -10.14 -2.23 2.37
C SER A 46 -9.55 -0.82 2.52
N ILE A 47 -9.08 -0.45 3.72
CA ILE A 47 -8.36 0.81 3.95
C ILE A 47 -7.06 0.83 3.13
N LEU A 48 -6.27 -0.24 3.24
CA LEU A 48 -5.01 -0.36 2.51
C LEU A 48 -5.21 -0.38 0.99
N ARG A 49 -6.25 -1.08 0.50
CA ARG A 49 -6.64 -1.09 -0.92
C ARG A 49 -6.95 0.33 -1.41
N CYS A 50 -7.74 1.09 -0.66
CA CYS A 50 -8.03 2.47 -1.02
C CYS A 50 -6.75 3.34 -1.08
N ILE A 51 -5.83 3.16 -0.14
CA ILE A 51 -4.56 3.90 -0.11
C ILE A 51 -3.69 3.54 -1.32
N ILE A 52 -3.61 2.27 -1.69
CA ILE A 52 -2.85 1.81 -2.87
C ILE A 52 -3.47 2.37 -4.15
N GLU A 53 -4.79 2.36 -4.27
CA GLU A 53 -5.49 2.85 -5.45
C GLU A 53 -5.32 4.36 -5.63
N LYS A 54 -5.47 5.14 -4.55
CA LYS A 54 -5.55 6.60 -4.63
C LYS A 54 -4.23 7.31 -4.33
N GLY A 55 -3.34 6.68 -3.57
CA GLY A 55 -2.03 7.23 -3.18
C GLY A 55 -1.17 7.69 -4.36
N PRO A 56 -0.95 6.84 -5.39
CA PRO A 56 -0.14 7.19 -6.56
C PRO A 56 -0.69 8.37 -7.37
N THR A 57 -2.01 8.58 -7.38
CA THR A 57 -2.67 9.63 -8.18
C THR A 57 -3.03 10.88 -7.38
N SER A 58 -2.70 10.92 -6.09
CA SER A 58 -2.98 12.06 -5.24
C SER A 58 -2.31 13.33 -5.75
N LYS A 59 -3.05 14.44 -5.67
CA LYS A 59 -2.57 15.79 -6.00
C LYS A 59 -1.61 16.32 -4.93
N ASN A 60 -1.74 15.82 -3.70
CA ASN A 60 -0.87 16.17 -2.60
C ASN A 60 0.48 15.42 -2.69
N LEU A 61 1.56 16.16 -2.97
CA LEU A 61 2.90 15.59 -3.13
C LEU A 61 3.40 14.88 -1.86
N MET A 62 3.09 15.41 -0.67
CA MET A 62 3.50 14.81 0.60
C MET A 62 2.81 13.47 0.81
N PHE A 63 1.53 13.35 0.45
CA PHE A 63 0.83 12.08 0.49
C PHE A 63 1.36 11.09 -0.54
N ARG A 64 1.56 11.53 -1.79
CA ARG A 64 2.11 10.67 -2.85
C ARG A 64 3.48 10.09 -2.48
N GLN A 65 4.31 10.86 -1.79
CA GLN A 65 5.59 10.41 -1.25
C GLN A 65 5.45 9.36 -0.13
N ARG A 66 4.44 9.48 0.72
CA ARG A 66 4.37 8.81 2.03
C ARG A 66 3.33 7.70 2.14
N TRP A 67 2.37 7.61 1.22
CA TRP A 67 1.35 6.57 1.26
C TRP A 67 1.92 5.14 1.42
N PRO A 68 3.09 4.76 0.85
CA PRO A 68 3.60 3.40 1.05
C PRO A 68 3.99 3.10 2.50
N LEU A 69 4.22 4.13 3.32
CA LEU A 69 4.54 3.96 4.75
C LEU A 69 3.38 3.34 5.53
N PHE A 70 2.14 3.56 5.10
CA PHE A 70 0.97 2.90 5.66
C PHE A 70 0.97 1.39 5.38
N ILE A 71 1.39 1.00 4.18
CA ILE A 71 1.52 -0.41 3.82
C ILE A 71 2.66 -1.06 4.59
N TYR A 72 3.81 -0.37 4.66
CA TYR A 72 4.94 -0.80 5.50
C TYR A 72 4.49 -1.03 6.96
N TYR A 73 3.72 -0.10 7.53
CA TYR A 73 3.21 -0.20 8.89
C TYR A 73 2.36 -1.46 9.08
N ALA A 74 1.36 -1.66 8.21
CA ALA A 74 0.47 -2.82 8.28
C ALA A 74 1.25 -4.14 8.21
N PHE A 75 2.18 -4.28 7.26
CA PHE A 75 2.98 -5.51 7.15
C PHE A 75 3.95 -5.72 8.31
N ARG A 76 4.38 -4.66 8.98
CA ARG A 76 5.30 -4.75 10.11
C ARG A 76 4.58 -5.09 11.42
N PHE A 77 3.39 -4.53 11.65
CA PHE A 77 2.76 -4.54 12.97
C PHE A 77 1.44 -5.31 13.03
N TRP A 78 0.70 -5.43 11.93
CA TRP A 78 -0.54 -6.21 11.97
C TRP A 78 -0.28 -7.71 12.13
N ARG A 79 -1.25 -8.39 12.76
CA ARG A 79 -1.32 -9.86 12.76
C ARG A 79 -1.52 -10.38 11.34
N MET A 80 -0.93 -11.53 11.03
CA MET A 80 -1.01 -12.13 9.70
C MET A 80 -2.45 -12.43 9.27
N ASP A 81 -3.32 -12.80 10.20
CA ASP A 81 -4.74 -13.09 9.95
C ASP A 81 -5.45 -11.93 9.23
N TYR A 82 -5.08 -10.68 9.54
CA TYR A 82 -5.64 -9.49 8.86
C TYR A 82 -5.08 -9.28 7.46
N LEU A 83 -3.89 -9.79 7.16
CA LEU A 83 -3.20 -9.63 5.87
C LEU A 83 -3.50 -10.78 4.91
N THR A 84 -3.90 -11.94 5.42
CA THR A 84 -4.17 -13.17 4.65
C THR A 84 -5.65 -13.49 4.50
N VAL A 85 -6.54 -12.52 4.76
CA VAL A 85 -7.99 -12.67 4.43
C VAL A 85 -8.16 -13.02 2.95
N ASP A 86 -7.28 -12.49 2.09
CA ASP A 86 -7.05 -12.97 0.72
C ASP A 86 -5.57 -13.40 0.60
N PRO A 87 -5.26 -14.70 0.36
CA PRO A 87 -3.89 -15.19 0.24
C PRO A 87 -3.08 -14.53 -0.89
N LEU A 88 -3.75 -14.00 -1.92
CA LEU A 88 -3.09 -13.31 -3.03
C LEU A 88 -2.84 -11.84 -2.73
N TYR A 89 -3.43 -11.30 -1.66
CA TYR A 89 -3.37 -9.89 -1.32
C TYR A 89 -1.92 -9.37 -1.18
N PRO A 90 -1.02 -10.03 -0.41
CA PRO A 90 0.36 -9.56 -0.31
C PRO A 90 1.11 -9.52 -1.64
N LYS A 91 0.87 -10.50 -2.52
CA LYS A 91 1.50 -10.57 -3.84
C LYS A 91 1.00 -9.45 -4.75
N ARG A 92 -0.30 -9.15 -4.73
CA ARG A 92 -0.90 -8.04 -5.50
C ARG A 92 -0.34 -6.69 -5.07
N ILE A 93 -0.31 -6.44 -3.76
CA ILE A 93 0.25 -5.19 -3.21
C ILE A 93 1.73 -5.03 -3.58
N ALA A 94 2.50 -6.12 -3.58
CA ALA A 94 3.90 -6.06 -3.98
C ALA A 94 4.05 -5.59 -5.44
N VAL A 95 3.16 -6.02 -6.35
CA VAL A 95 3.15 -5.53 -7.74
C VAL A 95 2.86 -4.03 -7.82
N ASP A 96 1.85 -3.54 -7.08
CA ASP A 96 1.51 -2.11 -7.06
C ASP A 96 2.64 -1.26 -6.47
N LEU A 97 3.31 -1.77 -5.43
CA LEU A 97 4.46 -1.11 -4.81
C LEU A 97 5.70 -1.14 -5.71
N GLU A 98 5.88 -2.13 -6.58
CA GLU A 98 6.95 -2.11 -7.59
C GLU A 98 6.74 -1.01 -8.61
N ALA A 99 5.50 -0.76 -9.02
CA ALA A 99 5.17 0.39 -9.84
C ALA A 99 5.48 1.70 -9.08
N ALA A 100 5.06 1.81 -7.81
CA ALA A 100 5.34 2.95 -6.96
C ALA A 100 6.84 3.17 -6.68
N ARG A 101 7.65 2.11 -6.72
CA ARG A 101 9.10 2.19 -6.55
C ARG A 101 9.79 2.84 -7.76
N ARG A 102 9.21 2.71 -8.94
CA ARG A 102 9.73 3.33 -10.18
C ARG A 102 9.54 4.86 -10.15
N ASP A 103 8.49 5.36 -9.50
CA ASP A 103 8.29 6.79 -9.25
C ASP A 103 9.38 7.32 -8.27
N PRO A 104 10.20 8.32 -8.68
CA PRO A 104 11.19 8.95 -7.81
C PRO A 104 10.63 9.47 -6.47
N ILE A 105 9.36 9.87 -6.44
CA ILE A 105 8.73 10.50 -5.28
C ILE A 105 8.45 9.49 -4.18
N SER A 106 7.86 8.35 -4.50
CA SER A 106 7.53 7.29 -3.54
C SER A 106 8.63 6.22 -3.38
N ARG A 107 9.68 6.23 -4.22
CA ARG A 107 10.71 5.18 -4.30
C ARG A 107 11.18 4.64 -2.96
N LYS A 108 11.59 5.52 -2.05
CA LYS A 108 12.16 5.13 -0.74
C LYS A 108 11.12 4.43 0.14
N ALA A 109 9.93 5.02 0.25
CA ALA A 109 8.84 4.47 1.05
C ALA A 109 8.34 3.14 0.45
N ALA A 110 8.23 3.06 -0.88
CA ALA A 110 7.85 1.84 -1.58
C ALA A 110 8.86 0.71 -1.35
N LYS A 111 10.16 0.99 -1.43
CA LYS A 111 11.21 0.01 -1.11
C LYS A 111 11.09 -0.51 0.33
N MET A 112 10.83 0.36 1.30
CA MET A 112 10.63 -0.04 2.69
C MET A 112 9.43 -0.99 2.84
N ALA A 113 8.30 -0.68 2.19
CA ALA A 113 7.12 -1.52 2.20
C ALA A 113 7.37 -2.88 1.54
N LEU A 114 8.05 -2.92 0.39
CA LEU A 114 8.45 -4.16 -0.29
C LEU A 114 9.34 -5.05 0.59
N CYS A 115 10.32 -4.45 1.29
CA CYS A 115 11.14 -5.17 2.27
C CYS A 115 10.27 -5.78 3.38
N ALA A 116 9.34 -5.01 3.95
CA ALA A 116 8.45 -5.51 5.00
C ALA A 116 7.58 -6.67 4.51
N ILE A 117 7.01 -6.57 3.30
CA ILE A 117 6.23 -7.65 2.70
C ILE A 117 7.08 -8.91 2.51
N SER A 118 8.28 -8.78 1.93
CA SER A 118 9.19 -9.91 1.69
C SER A 118 9.55 -10.63 2.99
N ILE A 119 9.93 -9.89 4.02
CA ILE A 119 10.28 -10.44 5.34
C ILE A 119 9.05 -11.12 5.97
N ARG A 120 7.89 -10.45 5.92
CA ARG A 120 6.69 -10.89 6.62
C ARG A 120 6.04 -12.12 5.99
N THR A 121 6.07 -12.21 4.67
CA THR A 121 5.47 -13.31 3.89
C THR A 121 6.44 -14.43 3.57
N ARG A 122 7.75 -14.21 3.77
CA ARG A 122 8.84 -15.07 3.29
C ARG A 122 8.80 -15.31 1.77
N CYS A 123 8.11 -14.44 1.02
CA CYS A 123 8.08 -14.49 -0.44
C CYS A 123 9.12 -13.51 -1.00
N PRO A 124 10.05 -13.97 -1.85
CA PRO A 124 11.04 -13.07 -2.43
C PRO A 124 10.36 -12.04 -3.32
N VAL A 125 10.69 -10.77 -3.09
CA VAL A 125 10.31 -9.65 -3.95
C VAL A 125 11.58 -9.24 -4.71
N PRO A 126 11.65 -9.46 -6.04
CA PRO A 126 12.88 -9.38 -6.81
C PRO A 126 13.68 -8.08 -6.64
N SER A 127 12.99 -6.94 -6.49
CA SER A 127 13.69 -5.65 -6.36
C SER A 127 14.39 -5.41 -5.01
N VAL A 128 14.06 -6.22 -3.99
CA VAL A 128 14.59 -6.08 -2.63
C VAL A 128 15.28 -7.33 -2.12
N THR A 129 15.23 -8.43 -2.87
CA THR A 129 16.01 -9.64 -2.60
C THR A 129 17.16 -9.76 -3.60
N CYS A 130 18.36 -9.35 -3.19
CA CYS A 130 19.59 -9.39 -4.01
C CYS A 130 20.16 -10.80 -4.27
N TRP A 131 19.47 -11.87 -3.86
CA TRP A 131 20.01 -13.24 -3.87
C TRP A 131 19.36 -14.18 -4.88
N PHE A 132 18.34 -13.74 -5.62
CA PHE A 132 17.74 -14.51 -6.71
C PHE A 132 18.01 -13.80 -8.03
N SER A 133 19.24 -13.90 -8.54
CA SER A 133 19.50 -13.64 -9.95
C SER A 133 18.65 -14.65 -10.74
N VAL A 134 17.65 -14.17 -11.47
CA VAL A 134 17.01 -14.99 -12.51
C VAL A 134 18.14 -15.45 -13.44
N PRO A 135 18.31 -16.75 -13.72
CA PRO A 135 19.31 -17.18 -14.68
C PRO A 135 19.03 -16.42 -15.97
N SER A 136 20.03 -15.67 -16.45
CA SER A 136 20.01 -15.08 -17.78
C SER A 136 19.72 -16.20 -18.77
N MET A 137 18.57 -16.13 -19.44
CA MET A 137 18.29 -16.98 -20.61
C MET A 137 19.05 -16.43 -21.81
N ASP A 138 20.37 -16.33 -21.68
CA ASP A 138 21.29 -16.07 -22.77
C ASP A 138 22.10 -17.34 -22.95
N GLY A 139 21.58 -18.23 -23.79
CA GLY A 139 22.19 -19.52 -24.04
C GLY A 139 21.33 -20.41 -24.92
N GLU A 140 20.94 -19.91 -26.10
CA GLU A 140 20.60 -20.74 -27.27
C GLU A 140 20.53 -19.86 -28.53
N HIS A 141 21.70 -19.67 -29.17
CA HIS A 141 21.99 -19.95 -30.58
C HIS A 141 23.28 -19.27 -31.05
#